data_AF-A0A9W5B6N0-F1
#
_entry.id   AF-A0A9W5B6N0-F1
#
_cell.length_a   1.000
_cell.length_b   1.000
_cell.length_c   1.000
_cell.angle_alpha   90.00
_cell.angle_beta   90.00
_cell.angle_gamma   90.00
#
_symmetry.space_group_name_H-M   'P 1'
#
loop_
_entity.id
_entity.type
_entity.pdbx_description
1 polymer ?
#
loop_
_entity_poly.entity_id
_entity_poly.type
_entity_poly.pdbx_seq_one_letter_code
_entity_poly.pdbx_strand_id
1 'polypeptide(L)'
;MPTVACLQCNSTNRVPQERLSDNPYCGRYGAPLFQGMPVTLTAANFDRHANAELPMLVDFWAEWCGPCKMMAHQFEAAARSPEPHVRLGKLDTEAEQQIAGRYGIRGIPTMILFRSGKEIARTSGAMPATQIAQWARSHV
;
A
#
# COMPACT_ATOMS: atom_id res chain seq x y z
N MET A 1 -3.04 16.52 -10.27
CA MET A 1 -4.16 16.04 -9.44
C MET A 1 -4.03 14.53 -9.32
N PRO A 2 -3.40 14.02 -8.25
CA PRO A 2 -3.20 12.60 -8.08
C PRO A 2 -4.50 11.80 -8.18
N THR A 3 -4.41 10.65 -8.85
CA THR A 3 -5.43 9.63 -8.80
C THR A 3 -5.26 8.77 -7.53
N VAL A 4 -6.38 8.45 -6.89
CA VAL A 4 -6.49 7.65 -5.67
C VAL A 4 -7.57 6.58 -5.88
N ALA A 5 -7.23 5.31 -5.74
CA ALA A 5 -8.22 4.23 -5.79
C ALA A 5 -9.04 4.16 -4.50
N CYS A 6 -10.35 3.97 -4.58
CA CYS A 6 -11.21 3.82 -3.40
C CYS A 6 -10.98 2.45 -2.73
N LEU A 7 -10.88 2.46 -1.39
CA LEU A 7 -10.70 1.25 -0.57
C LEU A 7 -11.89 0.27 -0.60
N GLN A 8 -13.07 0.73 -1.02
CA GLN A 8 -14.32 -0.04 -0.98
C GLN A 8 -14.76 -0.53 -2.36
N CYS A 9 -14.73 0.36 -3.37
CA CYS A 9 -15.26 0.05 -4.71
C CYS A 9 -14.19 0.07 -5.82
N ASN A 10 -12.92 0.27 -5.46
CA ASN A 10 -11.77 0.34 -6.39
C ASN A 10 -11.87 1.42 -7.48
N SER A 11 -12.87 2.31 -7.43
CA SER A 11 -13.00 3.41 -8.39
C SER A 11 -11.83 4.38 -8.26
N THR A 12 -11.34 4.89 -9.37
CA THR A 12 -10.32 5.94 -9.39
C THR A 12 -10.95 7.30 -9.10
N ASN A 13 -10.40 8.02 -8.12
CA ASN A 13 -10.81 9.38 -7.75
C ASN A 13 -9.65 10.33 -8.04
N ARG A 14 -9.92 11.51 -8.61
CA ARG A 14 -8.91 12.56 -8.78
C ARG A 14 -9.05 13.53 -7.63
N VAL A 15 -8.00 13.70 -6.84
CA VAL A 15 -7.97 14.62 -5.71
C VAL A 15 -6.85 15.62 -5.95
N PRO A 16 -7.08 16.94 -5.88
CA PRO A 16 -5.99 17.91 -5.89
C PRO A 16 -5.01 17.64 -4.75
N GLN A 17 -3.71 17.83 -4.98
CA GLN A 17 -2.68 17.44 -4.00
C GLN A 17 -2.85 18.19 -2.68
N GLU A 18 -3.19 19.47 -2.78
CA GLU A 18 -3.50 20.38 -1.68
C GLU A 18 -4.74 19.97 -0.87
N ARG A 19 -5.61 19.10 -1.42
CA ARG A 19 -6.85 18.62 -0.78
C ARG A 19 -6.77 17.18 -0.28
N LEU A 20 -5.62 16.52 -0.40
CA LEU A 20 -5.45 15.15 0.10
C LEU A 20 -5.71 15.06 1.61
N SER A 21 -5.37 16.11 2.35
CA SER A 21 -5.57 16.21 3.81
C SER A 21 -6.97 16.66 4.22
N ASP A 22 -7.85 17.00 3.27
CA ASP A 22 -9.23 17.49 3.55
C ASP A 22 -10.22 16.35 3.82
N ASN A 23 -9.74 15.15 4.17
CA ASN A 23 -10.55 13.93 4.29
C ASN A 23 -11.44 13.66 3.06
N PRO A 24 -10.87 13.51 1.85
CA PRO A 24 -11.64 13.33 0.63
C PRO A 24 -12.41 12.01 0.63
N TYR A 25 -13.60 12.04 0.04
CA TYR A 25 -14.48 10.89 -0.11
C TYR A 25 -14.51 10.39 -1.55
N CYS A 26 -14.84 9.11 -1.71
CA CYS A 26 -15.04 8.51 -3.01
C CYS A 26 -16.28 9.09 -3.70
N GLY A 27 -16.13 9.60 -4.92
CA GLY A 27 -17.25 10.14 -5.70
C GLY A 27 -18.28 9.11 -6.19
N ARG A 28 -17.94 7.81 -6.15
CA ARG A 28 -18.84 6.72 -6.57
C ARG A 28 -19.60 6.06 -5.41
N TYR A 29 -18.89 5.75 -4.32
CA TYR A 29 -19.42 4.98 -3.19
C TYR A 29 -19.61 5.82 -1.92
N GLY A 30 -19.04 7.02 -1.86
CA GLY A 30 -19.15 7.91 -0.69
C GLY A 30 -18.30 7.52 0.52
N ALA A 31 -17.44 6.51 0.43
CA ALA A 31 -16.54 6.13 1.53
C ALA A 31 -15.30 7.05 1.62
N PRO A 32 -14.72 7.24 2.82
CA PRO A 32 -13.43 7.91 2.98
C PRO A 32 -12.35 7.27 2.11
N LEU A 33 -11.54 8.09 1.44
CA LEU A 33 -10.42 7.57 0.65
C LEU A 33 -9.25 7.12 1.51
N PHE A 34 -9.08 7.69 2.71
CA PHE A 34 -7.99 7.41 3.64
C PHE A 34 -8.57 6.95 4.99
N GLN A 35 -7.92 5.97 5.61
CA GLN A 35 -8.40 5.33 6.85
C GLN A 35 -7.27 5.06 7.86
N GLY A 36 -6.02 5.37 7.51
CA GLY A 36 -4.86 5.12 8.33
C GLY A 36 -4.59 3.63 8.57
N MET A 37 -5.05 2.77 7.66
CA MET A 37 -4.94 1.31 7.76
C MET A 37 -4.49 0.71 6.42
N PRO A 38 -3.67 -0.35 6.42
CA PRO A 38 -3.30 -1.05 5.20
C PRO A 38 -4.53 -1.66 4.52
N VAL A 39 -4.63 -1.49 3.21
CA VAL A 39 -5.64 -2.19 2.39
C VAL A 39 -5.20 -3.63 2.13
N THR A 40 -6.12 -4.59 2.26
CA THR A 40 -5.85 -5.96 1.77
C THR A 40 -5.91 -5.98 0.25
N LEU A 41 -4.79 -6.35 -0.38
CA LEU A 41 -4.67 -6.42 -1.82
C LEU A 41 -4.90 -7.84 -2.32
N THR A 42 -5.65 -7.93 -3.41
CA THR A 42 -5.97 -9.17 -4.12
C THR A 42 -5.84 -8.95 -5.62
N ALA A 43 -5.93 -10.03 -6.40
CA ALA A 43 -6.00 -9.95 -7.86
C ALA A 43 -7.07 -8.96 -8.38
N ALA A 44 -8.16 -8.77 -7.63
CA ALA A 44 -9.26 -7.90 -8.04
C ALA A 44 -8.97 -6.39 -7.89
N ASN A 45 -8.05 -6.01 -7.00
CA ASN A 45 -7.85 -4.59 -6.65
C ASN A 45 -6.40 -4.12 -6.81
N PHE A 46 -5.41 -5.01 -6.84
CA PHE A 46 -3.99 -4.65 -6.79
C PHE A 46 -3.62 -3.65 -7.89
N ASP A 47 -3.96 -3.96 -9.15
CA ASP A 47 -3.56 -3.12 -10.28
C ASP A 47 -4.21 -1.74 -10.22
N ARG A 48 -5.45 -1.63 -9.70
CA ARG A 48 -6.10 -0.32 -9.52
C ARG A 48 -5.35 0.56 -8.54
N HIS A 49 -4.85 -0.06 -7.48
CA HIS A 49 -4.13 0.62 -6.41
C HIS A 49 -2.68 0.95 -6.80
N ALA A 50 -1.94 0.00 -7.37
CA ALA A 50 -0.56 0.19 -7.80
C ALA A 50 -0.42 1.15 -8.99
N ASN A 51 -1.43 1.21 -9.88
CA ASN A 51 -1.45 2.14 -11.02
C ASN A 51 -1.89 3.57 -10.68
N ALA A 52 -2.31 3.83 -9.44
CA ALA A 52 -2.67 5.18 -9.00
C ALA A 52 -1.45 6.12 -8.98
N GLU A 53 -1.68 7.42 -9.14
CA GLU A 53 -0.60 8.43 -9.02
C GLU A 53 -0.21 8.66 -7.56
N LEU A 54 -1.13 8.38 -6.62
CA LEU A 54 -0.79 8.29 -5.21
C LEU A 54 0.14 7.08 -4.97
N PRO A 55 1.34 7.28 -4.40
CA PRO A 55 2.24 6.18 -4.07
C PRO A 55 1.59 5.14 -3.15
N MET A 56 1.89 3.86 -3.38
CA MET A 56 1.45 2.75 -2.56
C MET A 56 2.63 1.88 -2.12
N LEU A 57 2.83 1.74 -0.82
CA LEU A 57 3.73 0.78 -0.22
C LEU A 57 3.00 -0.54 0.04
N VAL A 58 3.46 -1.63 -0.57
CA VAL A 58 2.88 -2.97 -0.39
C VAL A 58 3.81 -3.86 0.41
N ASP A 59 3.33 -4.43 1.50
CA ASP A 59 3.96 -5.55 2.21
C ASP A 59 3.54 -6.89 1.60
N PHE A 60 4.51 -7.61 1.05
CA PHE A 60 4.36 -8.98 0.56
C PHE A 60 4.73 -9.95 1.69
N TRP A 61 3.73 -10.71 2.16
CA TRP A 61 3.82 -11.50 3.38
C TRP A 61 3.19 -12.90 3.20
N ALA A 62 3.26 -13.73 4.25
CA ALA A 62 2.56 -15.02 4.36
C ALA A 62 2.36 -15.41 5.85
N GLU A 63 1.38 -16.26 6.15
CA GLU A 63 1.01 -16.65 7.53
C GLU A 63 2.07 -17.53 8.23
N TRP A 64 2.77 -18.38 7.48
CA TRP A 64 3.84 -19.22 8.01
C TRP A 64 5.12 -18.44 8.32
N CYS A 65 5.26 -17.21 7.81
CA CYS A 65 6.45 -16.40 7.96
C CYS A 65 6.50 -15.74 9.35
N GLY A 66 7.38 -16.24 10.22
CA GLY A 66 7.62 -15.69 11.57
C GLY A 66 7.90 -14.18 11.58
N PRO A 67 8.90 -13.69 10.81
CA PRO A 67 9.19 -12.25 10.73
C PRO A 67 8.01 -11.41 10.20
N CYS A 68 7.21 -11.96 9.29
CA CYS A 68 6.04 -11.27 8.74
C CYS A 68 4.99 -11.04 9.84
N LYS A 69 4.72 -12.06 10.67
CA LYS A 69 3.80 -11.93 11.81
C LYS A 69 4.24 -10.86 12.79
N MET A 70 5.55 -10.77 13.07
CA MET A 70 6.10 -9.70 13.92
C MET A 70 5.92 -8.31 13.29
N MET A 71 6.09 -8.21 11.97
CA MET A 71 5.97 -6.94 11.25
C MET A 71 4.52 -6.51 11.03
N ALA A 72 3.54 -7.42 11.04
CA ALA A 72 2.13 -7.11 10.75
C ALA A 72 1.61 -5.94 11.59
N HIS A 73 1.80 -5.96 12.92
CA HIS A 73 1.37 -4.88 13.82
C HIS A 73 2.13 -3.58 13.57
N GLN A 74 3.41 -3.69 13.20
CA GLN A 74 4.27 -2.54 12.89
C GLN A 74 3.83 -1.87 11.59
N PHE A 75 3.47 -2.65 10.58
CA PHE A 75 3.01 -2.17 9.29
C PHE A 75 1.64 -1.49 9.41
N GLU A 76 0.72 -2.05 10.20
CA GLU A 76 -0.55 -1.41 10.53
C GLU A 76 -0.36 -0.09 11.29
N ALA A 77 0.52 -0.05 12.29
CA ALA A 77 0.84 1.17 13.02
C ALA A 77 1.50 2.23 12.13
N ALA A 78 2.30 1.83 11.15
CA ALA A 78 2.96 2.74 10.23
C ALA A 78 1.96 3.45 9.30
N ALA A 79 0.84 2.82 8.92
CA ALA A 79 -0.07 3.29 7.87
C ALA A 79 -0.64 4.69 8.09
N ARG A 80 -0.84 5.10 9.34
CA ARG A 80 -1.35 6.43 9.69
C ARG A 80 -0.37 7.55 9.36
N SER A 81 0.92 7.25 9.42
CA SER A 81 1.94 8.29 9.41
C SER A 81 2.24 8.85 8.01
N PRO A 82 2.35 8.05 6.94
CA PRO A 82 2.62 8.56 5.61
C PRO A 82 1.34 8.90 4.83
N GLU A 83 0.15 8.50 5.29
CA GLU A 83 -1.10 9.04 4.76
C GLU A 83 -1.21 10.57 5.01
N PRO A 84 -1.88 11.32 4.10
CA PRO A 84 -2.53 10.86 2.87
C PRO A 84 -1.58 10.78 1.66
N HIS A 85 -0.27 10.91 1.84
CA HIS A 85 0.71 11.02 0.76
C HIS A 85 1.20 9.66 0.23
N VAL A 86 1.23 8.62 1.07
CA VAL A 86 1.50 7.24 0.67
C VAL A 86 0.46 6.34 1.31
N ARG A 87 -0.11 5.43 0.52
CA ARG A 87 -0.98 4.39 1.03
C ARG A 87 -0.21 3.14 1.36
N LEU A 88 -0.59 2.44 2.44
CA LEU A 88 -0.10 1.09 2.70
C LEU A 88 -1.10 0.04 2.22
N GLY A 89 -0.58 -1.08 1.72
CA GLY A 89 -1.35 -2.27 1.36
C GLY A 89 -0.59 -3.53 1.76
N LYS A 90 -1.31 -4.62 1.99
CA LYS A 90 -0.73 -5.94 2.30
C LYS A 90 -1.21 -6.96 1.28
N LEU A 91 -0.31 -7.81 0.80
CA LEU A 91 -0.59 -8.86 -0.16
C LEU A 91 -0.03 -10.19 0.34
N ASP A 92 -0.92 -11.15 0.55
CA ASP A 92 -0.54 -12.51 0.91
C ASP A 92 -0.02 -13.23 -0.34
N THR A 93 1.26 -13.61 -0.29
CA THR A 93 1.96 -14.26 -1.40
C THR A 93 1.52 -15.70 -1.64
N GLU A 94 0.90 -16.37 -0.66
CA GLU A 94 0.33 -17.71 -0.84
C GLU A 94 -1.00 -17.66 -1.59
N ALA A 95 -1.82 -16.64 -1.28
CA ALA A 95 -3.09 -16.39 -1.94
C ALA A 95 -2.92 -15.79 -3.35
N GLU A 96 -1.96 -14.87 -3.52
CA GLU A 96 -1.79 -14.06 -4.72
C GLU A 96 -0.49 -14.37 -5.47
N GLN A 97 -0.26 -15.66 -5.74
CA GLN A 97 0.99 -16.20 -6.31
C GLN A 97 1.37 -15.57 -7.65
N GLN A 98 0.40 -15.24 -8.50
CA GLN A 98 0.66 -14.61 -9.80
C GLN A 98 1.24 -13.21 -9.62
N ILE A 99 0.74 -12.44 -8.66
CA ILE A 99 1.26 -11.09 -8.37
C ILE A 99 2.64 -11.20 -7.73
N ALA A 100 2.82 -12.12 -6.78
CA ALA A 100 4.12 -12.39 -6.16
C ALA A 100 5.17 -12.79 -7.20
N GLY A 101 4.80 -13.67 -8.15
CA GLY A 101 5.62 -14.08 -9.27
C GLY A 101 5.95 -12.91 -10.22
N ARG A 102 4.96 -12.08 -10.57
CA ARG A 102 5.11 -10.90 -11.42
C ARG A 102 6.17 -9.93 -10.89
N TYR A 103 6.27 -9.75 -9.57
CA TYR A 103 7.26 -8.87 -8.95
C TYR A 103 8.50 -9.59 -8.42
N GLY A 104 8.65 -10.88 -8.73
CA GLY A 104 9.82 -11.67 -8.36
C GLY A 104 10.07 -11.70 -6.86
N ILE A 105 9.03 -11.90 -6.05
CA ILE A 105 9.16 -12.03 -4.60
C ILE A 105 9.85 -13.36 -4.29
N ARG A 106 11.07 -13.29 -3.77
CA ARG A 106 11.92 -14.46 -3.44
C ARG A 106 12.10 -14.68 -1.94
N GLY A 107 11.67 -13.73 -1.13
CA GLY A 107 11.77 -13.76 0.32
C GLY A 107 10.79 -12.76 0.91
N ILE A 108 10.32 -13.04 2.12
CA ILE A 108 9.32 -12.25 2.83
C ILE A 108 9.73 -12.03 4.30
N PRO A 109 9.33 -10.90 4.92
CA PRO A 109 8.57 -9.82 4.30
C PRO A 109 9.41 -9.02 3.31
N THR A 110 8.79 -8.64 2.20
CA THR A 110 9.37 -7.71 1.22
C THR A 110 8.37 -6.59 1.00
N MET A 111 8.85 -5.35 1.10
CA MET A 111 8.05 -4.17 0.83
C MET A 111 8.46 -3.56 -0.52
N ILE A 112 7.46 -3.26 -1.35
CA ILE A 112 7.67 -2.56 -2.63
C ILE A 112 6.82 -1.30 -2.65
N LEU A 113 7.43 -0.18 -3.02
CA LEU A 113 6.75 1.08 -3.24
C LEU A 113 6.43 1.23 -4.72
N PHE A 114 5.16 1.43 -5.02
CA PHE A 114 4.63 1.64 -6.37
C PHE A 114 4.19 3.07 -6.57
N ARG A 115 4.35 3.59 -7.79
CA ARG A 115 3.75 4.84 -8.25
C ARG A 115 3.44 4.72 -9.74
N SER A 116 2.17 4.95 -10.10
CA SER A 116 1.71 4.90 -11.51
C SER A 116 2.12 3.61 -12.23
N GLY A 117 1.99 2.48 -11.53
CA GLY A 117 2.23 1.13 -12.06
C GLY A 117 3.69 0.70 -12.06
N LYS A 118 4.61 1.58 -11.62
CA LYS A 118 6.04 1.31 -11.57
C LYS A 118 6.47 1.04 -10.14
N GLU A 119 7.31 0.02 -9.98
CA GLU A 119 8.14 -0.14 -8.78
C GLU A 119 9.18 0.99 -8.75
N ILE A 120 9.16 1.80 -7.68
CA ILE A 120 10.09 2.92 -7.50
C ILE A 120 11.11 2.68 -6.39
N ALA A 121 10.81 1.77 -5.45
CA ALA A 121 11.72 1.34 -4.40
C ALA A 121 11.32 -0.04 -3.87
N ARG A 122 12.30 -0.80 -3.34
CA ARG A 122 12.10 -2.10 -2.72
C ARG A 122 13.02 -2.26 -1.50
N THR A 123 12.52 -2.92 -0.47
CA THR A 123 13.31 -3.36 0.69
C THR A 123 12.80 -4.69 1.20
N SER A 124 13.66 -5.48 1.83
CA SER A 124 13.31 -6.79 2.39
C SER A 124 13.77 -6.88 3.83
N GLY A 125 13.01 -7.62 4.64
CA GLY A 125 13.24 -7.77 6.07
C GLY A 125 12.25 -7.00 6.93
N ALA A 126 12.03 -7.50 8.14
CA ALA A 126 11.11 -6.89 9.09
C ALA A 126 11.68 -5.56 9.62
N MET A 127 10.81 -4.55 9.75
CA MET A 127 11.16 -3.23 10.27
C MET A 127 10.12 -2.74 11.28
N PRO A 128 10.50 -1.93 12.28
CA PRO A 128 9.56 -1.24 13.17
C PRO A 128 8.76 -0.16 12.42
N ALA A 129 7.61 0.22 12.98
CA ALA A 129 6.65 1.13 12.35
C ALA A 129 7.27 2.48 11.92
N THR A 130 8.12 3.05 12.77
CA THR A 130 8.80 4.32 12.51
C THR A 130 9.71 4.24 11.29
N GLN A 131 10.45 3.15 11.15
CA GLN A 131 11.36 2.92 10.03
C GLN A 131 10.59 2.67 8.73
N ILE A 132 9.48 1.93 8.77
CA ILE A 132 8.58 1.73 7.62
C ILE A 132 8.09 3.09 7.11
N ALA A 133 7.58 3.94 8.00
CA ALA A 133 7.04 5.25 7.64
C ALA A 133 8.12 6.22 7.14
N GLN A 134 9.34 6.15 7.70
CA GLN A 134 10.48 6.94 7.23
C GLN A 134 10.94 6.48 5.84
N TRP A 135 11.06 5.17 5.63
CA TRP A 135 11.47 4.58 4.35
C TRP A 135 10.46 4.88 3.24
N ALA A 136 9.16 4.83 3.53
CA ALA A 136 8.12 5.22 2.57
C ALA A 136 8.28 6.68 2.11
N ARG A 137 8.57 7.59 3.04
CA ARG A 137 8.73 9.02 2.77
C ARG A 137 10.00 9.39 2.03
N SER A 138 11.09 8.63 2.19
CA SER A 138 12.36 8.98 1.54
C SER A 138 12.37 8.73 0.03
N HIS A 139 11.31 8.18 -0.54
CA HIS A 139 11.23 7.78 -1.95
C HIS A 139 10.07 8.44 -2.73
N VAL A 140 9.36 9.42 -2.15
CA VAL A 140 8.17 10.06 -2.77
C VAL A 140 8.30 11.56 -2.94
#